data_AF-A0A075UY21-F1
#
_entry.id   AF-A0A075UY21-F1
#
_cell.length_a   1.000
_cell.length_b   1.000
_cell.length_c   1.000
_cell.angle_alpha   90.00
_cell.angle_beta   90.00
_cell.angle_gamma   90.00
#
_symmetry.space_group_name_H-M   'P 1'
#
loop_
_entity.id
_entity.type
_entity.pdbx_description
1 polymer ?
#
loop_
_entity_poly.entity_id
_entity_poly.type
_entity_poly.pdbx_seq_one_letter_code
_entity_poly.pdbx_strand_id
1 'polypeptide(L)'
;MPLWTPLAVALLGIIGVVAGQFVNAHREDRRWRREQAREDVRWARERRRWTEERELETERYWRDQRLRIYTAFLAAISNLRVEMRYAGDKLRDGAELDRARRERLLDLAATARDLYAPLGVVGPADVRDQATELIRVFAESLSCLLDGHSVDTAPLLGLVRAFAGTTRQVLGTEPEDLTGHATERSESS
;
A
#
# COMPACT_ATOMS: atom_id res chain seq x y z
N MET A 1 89.94 -18.15 -0.59
CA MET A 1 88.51 -18.45 -0.36
C MET A 1 87.73 -17.93 -1.55
N PRO A 2 86.97 -18.77 -2.26
CA PRO A 2 86.30 -18.31 -3.48
C PRO A 2 85.15 -17.35 -3.15
N LEU A 3 85.09 -16.21 -3.86
CA LEU A 3 84.14 -15.10 -3.65
C LEU A 3 82.65 -15.46 -3.85
N TRP A 4 82.35 -16.59 -4.50
CA TRP A 4 80.97 -17.03 -4.75
C TRP A 4 80.27 -17.55 -3.49
N THR A 5 81.02 -18.07 -2.52
CA THR A 5 80.46 -18.68 -1.30
C THR A 5 79.67 -17.68 -0.44
N PRO A 6 80.19 -16.48 -0.10
CA PRO A 6 79.39 -15.50 0.66
C PRO A 6 78.17 -14.98 -0.11
N LEU A 7 78.24 -14.88 -1.44
CA LEU A 7 77.11 -14.46 -2.27
C LEU A 7 75.97 -15.50 -2.24
N ALA A 8 76.32 -16.79 -2.31
CA ALA A 8 75.36 -17.88 -2.20
C ALA A 8 74.68 -17.91 -0.83
N VAL A 9 75.43 -17.70 0.25
CA VAL A 9 74.89 -17.63 1.62
C VAL A 9 73.95 -16.44 1.80
N ALA A 10 74.30 -15.27 1.27
CA ALA A 10 73.45 -14.08 1.31
C ALA A 10 72.13 -14.31 0.57
N LEU A 11 72.16 -14.92 -0.63
CA LEU A 11 70.96 -15.24 -1.40
C LEU A 11 70.06 -16.26 -0.66
N LEU A 12 70.67 -17.28 -0.06
CA LEU A 12 69.94 -18.28 0.73
C LEU A 12 69.24 -17.63 1.95
N GLY A 13 69.90 -16.66 2.59
CA GLY A 13 69.33 -15.89 3.69
C GLY A 13 68.09 -15.10 3.27
N ILE A 14 68.13 -14.43 2.11
CA ILE A 14 66.98 -13.69 1.57
C ILE A 14 65.82 -14.63 1.24
N ILE A 15 66.10 -15.76 0.59
CA ILE A 15 65.08 -16.77 0.26
C ILE A 15 64.41 -17.31 1.53
N GLY A 16 65.18 -17.55 2.60
CA GLY A 16 64.66 -17.99 3.89
C GLY A 16 63.67 -17.00 4.52
N VAL A 17 63.98 -15.70 4.47
CA VAL A 17 63.09 -14.65 5.02
C VAL A 17 61.79 -14.54 4.23
N VAL A 18 61.87 -14.53 2.89
CA VAL A 18 60.68 -14.44 2.02
C VAL A 18 59.78 -15.66 2.19
N ALA A 19 60.36 -16.87 2.22
CA ALA A 19 59.61 -18.10 2.47
C ALA A 19 58.94 -18.09 3.86
N GLY A 20 59.64 -17.59 4.88
CA GLY A 20 59.09 -17.42 6.23
C GLY A 20 57.90 -16.46 6.28
N GLN A 21 57.98 -15.32 5.59
CA GLN A 21 56.87 -14.37 5.50
C GLN A 21 55.67 -14.96 4.75
N PHE A 22 55.90 -15.71 3.67
CA PHE A 22 54.84 -16.35 2.90
C PHE A 22 54.08 -17.42 3.71
N VAL A 23 54.79 -18.23 4.49
CA VAL A 23 54.16 -19.25 5.37
C VAL A 23 53.35 -18.58 6.48
N ASN A 24 53.85 -17.47 7.05
CA ASN A 24 53.11 -16.73 8.08
C ASN A 24 51.81 -16.12 7.50
N ALA A 25 51.90 -15.49 6.32
CA ALA A 25 50.74 -14.96 5.62
C ALA A 25 49.70 -16.04 5.28
N HIS A 26 50.12 -17.23 4.84
CA HIS A 26 49.22 -18.34 4.53
C HIS A 26 48.49 -18.88 5.77
N ARG A 27 49.14 -18.86 6.94
CA ARG A 27 48.53 -19.29 8.19
C ARG A 27 47.51 -18.27 8.71
N GLU A 28 47.78 -16.99 8.52
CA GLU A 28 46.88 -15.90 8.85
C GLU A 28 45.64 -15.88 7.94
N ASP A 29 45.83 -16.09 6.64
CA ASP A 29 44.73 -16.19 5.66
C ASP A 29 43.74 -17.32 6.00
N ARG A 30 44.22 -18.47 6.46
CA ARG A 30 43.33 -19.57 6.90
C ARG A 30 42.51 -19.22 8.15
N ARG A 31 43.03 -18.38 9.05
CA ARG A 31 42.25 -17.92 10.22
C ARG A 31 41.22 -16.91 9.78
N TRP A 32 41.63 -15.94 8.96
CA TRP A 32 40.77 -14.91 8.40
C TRP A 32 39.57 -15.50 7.66
N ARG A 33 39.78 -16.50 6.78
CA ARG A 33 38.68 -17.15 6.04
C ARG A 33 37.61 -17.78 6.93
N ARG A 34 37.96 -18.28 8.11
CA ARG A 34 36.96 -18.85 9.04
C ARG A 34 36.19 -17.77 9.79
N GLU A 35 36.85 -16.68 10.13
CA GLU A 35 36.22 -15.52 10.75
C GLU A 35 35.27 -14.85 9.76
N GLN A 36 35.73 -14.65 8.53
CA GLN A 36 34.93 -14.14 7.42
C GLN A 36 33.71 -15.03 7.15
N ALA A 37 33.87 -16.35 7.09
CA ALA A 37 32.72 -17.26 6.91
C ALA A 37 31.67 -17.17 8.03
N ARG A 38 32.08 -16.91 9.28
CA ARG A 38 31.14 -16.71 10.40
C ARG A 38 30.46 -15.35 10.32
N GLU A 39 31.21 -14.33 9.95
CA GLU A 39 30.70 -12.98 9.76
C GLU A 39 29.70 -12.94 8.60
N ASP A 40 30.02 -13.54 7.46
CA ASP A 40 29.14 -13.65 6.30
C ASP A 40 27.78 -14.29 6.67
N VAL A 41 27.79 -15.33 7.52
CA VAL A 41 26.55 -15.95 8.02
C VAL A 41 25.76 -15.01 8.93
N ARG A 42 26.42 -14.20 9.77
CA ARG A 42 25.76 -13.20 10.60
C ARG A 42 25.11 -12.11 9.72
N TRP A 43 25.89 -11.54 8.80
CA TRP A 43 25.42 -10.52 7.87
C TRP A 43 24.32 -11.04 6.93
N ALA A 44 24.35 -12.32 6.54
CA ALA A 44 23.27 -12.94 5.78
C ALA A 44 21.96 -13.00 6.58
N ARG A 45 22.02 -13.33 7.88
CA ARG A 45 20.84 -13.35 8.77
C ARG A 45 20.31 -11.94 9.01
N GLU A 46 21.19 -10.97 9.22
CA GLU A 46 20.80 -9.56 9.40
C GLU A 46 20.15 -8.99 8.14
N ARG A 47 20.73 -9.23 6.96
CA ARG A 47 20.11 -8.84 5.68
C ARG A 47 18.73 -9.46 5.51
N ARG A 48 18.57 -10.73 5.85
CA ARG A 48 17.27 -11.41 5.77
C ARG A 48 16.23 -10.79 6.71
N ARG A 49 16.60 -10.46 7.95
CA ARG A 49 15.71 -9.76 8.88
C ARG A 49 15.33 -8.38 8.36
N TRP A 50 16.29 -7.61 7.84
CA TRP A 50 16.01 -6.30 7.25
C TRP A 50 15.12 -6.36 6.02
N THR A 51 15.23 -7.40 5.18
CA THR A 51 14.31 -7.57 4.04
C THR A 51 12.91 -7.93 4.51
N GLU A 52 12.78 -8.87 5.46
CA GLU A 52 11.49 -9.27 6.03
C GLU A 52 10.80 -8.09 6.74
N GLU A 53 11.56 -7.29 7.52
CA GLU A 53 11.06 -6.08 8.18
C GLU A 53 10.59 -5.02 7.16
N ARG A 54 11.38 -4.75 6.11
CA ARG A 54 10.99 -3.79 5.06
C ARG A 54 9.78 -4.24 4.26
N GLU A 55 9.64 -5.52 3.99
CA GLU A 55 8.47 -6.08 3.31
C GLU A 55 7.21 -5.84 4.16
N LEU A 56 7.26 -6.15 5.46
CA LEU A 56 6.15 -5.91 6.39
C LEU A 56 5.81 -4.42 6.53
N GLU A 57 6.81 -3.55 6.62
CA GLU A 57 6.61 -2.09 6.67
C GLU A 57 5.98 -1.55 5.39
N THR A 58 6.45 -2.03 4.24
CA THR A 58 5.91 -1.64 2.93
C THR A 58 4.46 -2.08 2.79
N GLU A 59 4.13 -3.30 3.21
CA GLU A 59 2.77 -3.83 3.17
C GLU A 59 1.82 -3.03 4.08
N ARG A 60 2.24 -2.71 5.30
CA ARG A 60 1.49 -1.83 6.22
C ARG A 60 1.28 -0.44 5.64
N TYR A 61 2.33 0.16 5.08
CA TYR A 61 2.26 1.47 4.44
C TYR A 61 1.22 1.49 3.31
N TRP A 62 1.22 0.48 2.43
CA TRP A 62 0.24 0.42 1.34
C TRP A 62 -1.19 0.14 1.83
N ARG A 63 -1.36 -0.67 2.88
CA ARG A 63 -2.66 -0.91 3.51
C ARG A 63 -3.24 0.38 4.06
N ASP A 64 -2.45 1.15 4.81
CA ASP A 64 -2.89 2.43 5.39
C ASP A 64 -3.20 3.46 4.30
N GLN A 65 -2.39 3.49 3.24
CA GLN A 65 -2.64 4.34 2.08
C GLN A 65 -3.97 4.04 1.39
N ARG A 66 -4.28 2.75 1.17
CA ARG A 66 -5.56 2.32 0.60
C ARG A 66 -6.73 2.68 1.50
N LEU A 67 -6.62 2.40 2.80
CA LEU A 67 -7.65 2.74 3.78
C LEU A 67 -7.97 4.24 3.75
N ARG A 68 -6.94 5.07 3.77
CA ARG A 68 -7.10 6.54 3.72
C ARG A 68 -7.77 7.01 2.43
N ILE A 69 -7.35 6.49 1.28
CA ILE A 69 -7.92 6.88 -0.02
C ILE A 69 -9.38 6.42 -0.14
N TYR A 70 -9.68 5.17 0.22
CA TYR A 70 -11.04 4.62 0.13
C TYR A 70 -12.01 5.35 1.06
N THR A 71 -11.59 5.62 2.29
CA THR A 71 -12.44 6.35 3.26
C THR A 71 -12.69 7.79 2.83
N ALA A 72 -11.66 8.49 2.31
CA ALA A 72 -11.83 9.83 1.77
C ALA A 72 -12.78 9.86 0.57
N PHE A 73 -12.60 8.95 -0.40
CA PHE A 73 -13.47 8.86 -1.57
C PHE A 73 -14.91 8.52 -1.17
N LEU A 74 -15.10 7.54 -0.28
CA LEU A 74 -16.42 7.15 0.23
C LEU A 74 -17.13 8.31 0.95
N ALA A 75 -16.40 9.10 1.74
CA ALA A 75 -16.95 10.28 2.39
C ALA A 75 -17.37 11.35 1.36
N ALA A 76 -16.54 11.61 0.34
CA ALA A 76 -16.85 12.59 -0.70
C ALA A 76 -18.12 12.22 -1.49
N ILE A 77 -18.22 10.96 -1.98
CA ILE A 77 -19.41 10.51 -2.72
C ILE A 77 -20.66 10.45 -1.83
N SER A 78 -20.51 10.13 -0.55
CA SER A 78 -21.63 10.13 0.40
C SER A 78 -22.17 11.53 0.65
N ASN A 79 -21.27 12.51 0.83
CA ASN A 79 -21.63 13.92 1.00
C ASN A 79 -22.31 14.47 -0.26
N LEU A 80 -21.73 14.19 -1.44
CA LEU A 80 -22.31 14.57 -2.72
C LEU A 80 -23.74 14.00 -2.87
N ARG A 81 -23.95 12.72 -2.55
CA ARG A 81 -25.28 12.08 -2.60
C ARG A 81 -26.30 12.77 -1.69
N VAL A 82 -25.91 13.10 -0.46
CA VAL A 82 -26.81 13.77 0.50
C VAL A 82 -27.22 15.14 -0.04
N GLU A 83 -26.28 15.90 -0.59
CA GLU A 83 -26.56 17.20 -1.20
C GLU A 83 -27.43 17.08 -2.45
N MET A 84 -27.18 16.09 -3.31
CA MET A 84 -28.01 15.83 -4.49
C MET A 84 -29.43 15.41 -4.09
N ARG A 85 -29.59 14.60 -3.04
CA ARG A 85 -30.91 14.22 -2.53
C ARG A 85 -31.67 15.45 -2.05
N TYR A 86 -31.03 16.28 -1.24
CA TYR A 86 -31.64 17.53 -0.75
C TYR A 86 -32.07 18.42 -1.92
N ALA A 87 -31.19 18.62 -2.90
CA ALA A 87 -31.47 19.46 -4.05
C ALA A 87 -32.57 18.87 -4.96
N GLY A 88 -32.59 17.55 -5.15
CA GLY A 88 -33.64 16.85 -5.87
C GLY A 88 -35.00 16.95 -5.20
N ASP A 89 -35.05 16.84 -3.86
CA ASP A 89 -36.27 17.03 -3.08
C ASP A 89 -36.79 18.47 -3.22
N LYS A 90 -35.92 19.48 -3.17
CA LYS A 90 -36.30 20.89 -3.40
C LYS A 90 -36.85 21.16 -4.80
N LEU A 91 -36.21 20.61 -5.83
CA LEU A 91 -36.70 20.74 -7.21
C LEU A 91 -38.05 20.04 -7.41
N ARG A 92 -38.26 18.90 -6.73
CA ARG A 92 -39.55 18.19 -6.73
C ARG A 92 -40.66 19.02 -6.09
N ASP A 93 -40.35 19.82 -5.07
CA ASP A 93 -41.27 20.78 -4.45
C ASP A 93 -41.51 22.03 -5.32
N GLY A 94 -40.91 22.12 -6.50
CA GLY A 94 -41.02 23.27 -7.42
C GLY A 94 -40.13 24.46 -7.03
N ALA A 95 -39.24 24.31 -6.05
CA ALA A 95 -38.28 25.34 -5.69
C ALA A 95 -37.11 25.37 -6.67
N GLU A 96 -36.59 26.56 -6.96
CA GLU A 96 -35.37 26.70 -7.76
C GLU A 96 -34.12 26.39 -6.94
N LEU A 97 -33.09 25.87 -7.62
CA LEU A 97 -31.79 25.62 -7.02
C LEU A 97 -30.97 26.90 -6.96
N ASP A 98 -30.77 27.42 -5.75
CA ASP A 98 -29.97 28.63 -5.52
C ASP A 98 -28.51 28.48 -5.98
N ARG A 99 -27.84 29.61 -6.22
CA ARG A 99 -26.46 29.66 -6.70
C ARG A 99 -25.48 29.01 -5.73
N ALA A 100 -25.64 29.22 -4.43
CA ALA A 100 -24.72 28.71 -3.41
C ALA A 100 -24.75 27.16 -3.35
N ARG A 101 -25.92 26.57 -3.52
CA ARG A 101 -26.11 25.12 -3.56
C ARG A 101 -25.56 24.52 -4.86
N ARG A 102 -25.73 25.20 -6.00
CA ARG A 102 -25.08 24.83 -7.27
C ARG A 102 -23.56 24.79 -7.12
N GLU A 103 -22.96 25.84 -6.58
CA GLU A 103 -21.52 25.92 -6.33
C GLU A 103 -21.06 24.80 -5.38
N ARG A 104 -21.77 24.57 -4.28
CA ARG A 104 -21.46 23.48 -3.34
C ARG A 104 -21.49 22.09 -3.98
N LEU A 105 -22.46 21.81 -4.85
CA LEU A 105 -22.55 20.53 -5.57
C LEU A 105 -21.35 20.33 -6.50
N LEU A 106 -20.95 21.39 -7.21
CA LEU A 106 -19.78 21.36 -8.10
C LEU A 106 -18.48 21.15 -7.31
N ASP A 107 -18.33 21.80 -6.16
CA ASP A 107 -17.15 21.62 -5.29
C ASP A 107 -17.04 20.18 -4.76
N LEU A 108 -18.17 19.59 -4.34
CA LEU A 108 -18.20 18.20 -3.89
C LEU A 108 -17.90 17.22 -5.03
N ALA A 109 -18.42 17.49 -6.23
CA ALA A 109 -18.13 16.70 -7.42
C ALA A 109 -16.65 16.78 -7.83
N ALA A 110 -16.06 17.98 -7.78
CA ALA A 110 -14.63 18.19 -8.00
C ALA A 110 -13.80 17.42 -6.97
N THR A 111 -14.16 17.49 -5.70
CA THR A 111 -13.50 16.75 -4.62
C THR A 111 -13.54 15.23 -4.86
N ALA A 112 -14.70 14.69 -5.22
CA ALA A 112 -14.83 13.26 -5.52
C ALA A 112 -13.98 12.85 -6.73
N ARG A 113 -13.94 13.68 -7.79
CA ARG A 113 -13.11 13.46 -8.98
C ARG A 113 -11.62 13.48 -8.66
N ASP A 114 -11.16 14.42 -7.83
CA ASP A 114 -9.74 14.54 -7.49
C ASP A 114 -9.26 13.34 -6.64
N LEU A 115 -10.16 12.74 -5.84
CA LEU A 115 -9.89 11.53 -5.08
C LEU A 115 -9.91 10.24 -5.93
N TYR A 116 -10.48 10.28 -7.14
CA TYR A 116 -10.51 9.12 -8.04
C TYR A 116 -9.13 8.76 -8.60
N ALA A 117 -8.30 9.75 -8.93
CA ALA A 117 -6.98 9.48 -9.51
C ALA A 117 -6.06 8.67 -8.57
N PRO A 118 -5.91 9.03 -7.27
CA PRO A 118 -5.21 8.19 -6.30
C PRO A 118 -5.81 6.78 -6.17
N LEU A 119 -7.13 6.67 -6.21
CA LEU A 119 -7.84 5.39 -6.14
C LEU A 119 -7.50 4.49 -7.33
N GLY A 120 -7.35 5.06 -8.53
CA GLY A 120 -6.91 4.34 -9.73
C GLY A 120 -5.51 3.72 -9.63
N VAL A 121 -4.63 4.34 -8.82
CA VAL A 121 -3.26 3.88 -8.57
C VAL A 121 -3.21 2.77 -7.52
N VAL A 122 -3.93 2.92 -6.41
CA VAL A 122 -3.81 2.01 -5.27
C VAL A 122 -4.82 0.86 -5.29
N GLY A 123 -5.92 1.01 -6.03
CA GLY A 123 -7.06 0.12 -6.02
C GLY A 123 -6.93 -1.09 -6.94
N PRO A 124 -7.44 -2.27 -6.53
CA PRO A 124 -7.62 -3.41 -7.42
C PRO A 124 -8.68 -3.11 -8.50
N ALA A 125 -8.72 -3.94 -9.54
CA ALA A 125 -9.53 -3.69 -10.73
C ALA A 125 -11.03 -3.52 -10.43
N ASP A 126 -11.59 -4.39 -9.59
CA ASP A 126 -12.97 -4.37 -9.13
C ASP A 126 -13.36 -3.05 -8.42
N VAL A 127 -12.51 -2.55 -7.52
CA VAL A 127 -12.71 -1.25 -6.84
C VAL A 127 -12.68 -0.11 -7.84
N ARG A 128 -11.78 -0.16 -8.83
CA ARG A 128 -11.67 0.87 -9.87
C ARG A 128 -12.88 0.87 -10.80
N ASP A 129 -13.35 -0.30 -11.21
CA ASP A 129 -14.51 -0.44 -12.08
C ASP A 129 -15.76 0.09 -11.40
N GLN A 130 -15.97 -0.25 -10.12
CA GLN A 130 -17.07 0.28 -9.32
C GLN A 130 -16.97 1.79 -9.09
N ALA A 131 -15.78 2.32 -8.81
CA ALA A 131 -15.59 3.77 -8.67
C ALA A 131 -15.85 4.53 -9.98
N THR A 132 -15.46 3.94 -11.11
CA THR A 132 -15.71 4.49 -12.45
C THR A 132 -17.21 4.55 -12.72
N GLU A 133 -17.93 3.47 -12.45
CA GLU A 133 -19.38 3.42 -12.61
C GLU A 133 -20.09 4.42 -11.68
N LEU A 134 -19.66 4.52 -10.43
CA LEU A 134 -20.15 5.53 -9.50
C LEU A 134 -20.01 6.94 -10.08
N ILE A 135 -18.80 7.32 -10.50
CA ILE A 135 -18.55 8.67 -11.05
C ILE A 135 -19.42 8.93 -12.28
N ARG A 136 -19.59 7.95 -13.17
CA ARG A 136 -20.45 8.07 -14.34
C ARG A 136 -21.90 8.38 -13.94
N VAL A 137 -22.49 7.56 -13.07
CA VAL A 137 -23.89 7.73 -12.65
C VAL A 137 -24.08 9.02 -11.85
N PHE A 138 -23.10 9.41 -11.02
CA PHE A 138 -23.10 10.68 -10.31
C PHE A 138 -23.04 11.87 -11.27
N ALA A 139 -22.20 11.83 -12.30
CA ALA A 139 -22.07 12.90 -13.28
C ALA A 139 -23.37 13.08 -14.09
N GLU A 140 -23.99 11.98 -14.53
CA GLU A 140 -25.29 12.00 -15.23
C GLU A 140 -26.38 12.60 -14.34
N SER A 141 -26.46 12.13 -13.09
CA SER A 141 -27.42 12.62 -12.10
C SER A 141 -27.18 14.10 -11.75
N LEU A 142 -25.92 14.52 -11.65
CA LEU A 142 -25.56 15.91 -11.35
C LEU A 142 -25.92 16.83 -12.51
N SER A 143 -25.64 16.44 -13.76
CA SER A 143 -26.03 17.23 -14.94
C SER A 143 -27.53 17.46 -14.98
N CYS A 144 -28.32 16.39 -14.85
CA CYS A 144 -29.77 16.45 -14.82
C CYS A 144 -30.29 17.41 -13.72
N LEU A 145 -29.67 17.35 -12.55
CA LEU A 145 -30.03 18.20 -11.42
C LEU A 145 -29.65 19.67 -11.66
N LEU A 146 -28.50 19.95 -12.26
CA LEU A 146 -28.06 21.30 -12.61
C LEU A 146 -28.92 21.92 -13.73
N ASP A 147 -29.51 21.08 -14.58
CA ASP A 147 -30.49 21.48 -15.60
C ASP A 147 -31.89 21.77 -15.00
N GLY A 148 -32.05 21.59 -13.69
CA GLY A 148 -33.29 21.90 -12.96
C GLY A 148 -34.27 20.74 -12.85
N HIS A 149 -33.85 19.52 -13.20
CA HIS A 149 -34.69 18.33 -13.06
C HIS A 149 -34.47 17.64 -11.70
N SER A 150 -35.54 17.15 -11.09
CA SER A 150 -35.43 16.32 -9.88
C SER A 150 -34.84 14.94 -10.24
N VAL A 151 -33.93 14.42 -9.42
CA VAL A 151 -33.29 13.11 -9.64
C VAL A 151 -33.57 12.17 -8.48
N ASP A 152 -33.89 10.90 -8.78
CA ASP A 152 -33.95 9.85 -7.76
C ASP A 152 -32.54 9.38 -7.37
N THR A 153 -32.19 9.54 -6.09
CA THR A 153 -30.87 9.17 -5.55
C THR A 153 -30.85 7.78 -4.91
N ALA A 154 -31.95 7.03 -4.92
CA ALA A 154 -32.00 5.67 -4.39
C ALA A 154 -31.01 4.71 -5.09
N PRO A 155 -30.86 4.72 -6.43
CA PRO A 155 -29.87 3.88 -7.11
C PRO A 155 -28.43 4.20 -6.68
N LEU A 156 -28.11 5.49 -6.49
CA LEU A 156 -26.79 5.94 -6.02
C LEU A 156 -26.45 5.36 -4.65
N LEU A 157 -27.42 5.26 -3.74
CA LEU A 157 -27.20 4.64 -2.43
C LEU A 157 -26.82 3.16 -2.56
N GLY A 158 -27.44 2.43 -3.49
CA GLY A 158 -27.09 1.04 -3.80
C GLY A 158 -25.64 0.91 -4.24
N LEU A 159 -25.21 1.75 -5.20
CA LEU A 159 -23.84 1.76 -5.69
C LEU A 159 -22.82 2.14 -4.61
N VAL A 160 -23.12 3.16 -3.80
CA VAL A 160 -22.23 3.57 -2.69
C VAL A 160 -22.07 2.44 -1.66
N ARG A 161 -23.15 1.71 -1.35
CA ARG A 161 -23.10 0.55 -0.45
C ARG A 161 -22.33 -0.62 -1.05
N ALA A 162 -22.51 -0.90 -2.34
CA ALA A 162 -21.76 -1.95 -3.04
C ALA A 162 -20.25 -1.65 -3.00
N PHE A 163 -19.86 -0.41 -3.34
CA PHE A 163 -18.48 0.05 -3.24
C PHE A 163 -17.92 -0.03 -1.81
N ALA A 164 -18.69 0.40 -0.81
CA ALA A 164 -18.30 0.25 0.60
C ALA A 164 -18.18 -1.22 1.04
N GLY A 165 -18.93 -2.15 0.44
CA GLY A 165 -18.77 -3.59 0.63
C GLY A 165 -17.44 -4.09 0.05
N THR A 166 -17.20 -3.83 -1.23
CA THR A 166 -15.98 -4.29 -1.93
C THR A 166 -14.71 -3.71 -1.30
N THR A 167 -14.70 -2.43 -0.93
CA THR A 167 -13.54 -1.83 -0.24
C THR A 167 -13.26 -2.47 1.12
N ARG A 168 -14.28 -2.85 1.90
CA ARG A 168 -14.10 -3.59 3.17
C ARG A 168 -13.55 -5.00 2.94
N GLN A 169 -14.05 -5.70 1.93
CA GLN A 169 -13.52 -7.01 1.54
C GLN A 169 -12.04 -6.92 1.16
N VAL A 170 -11.67 -5.95 0.32
CA VAL A 170 -10.27 -5.72 -0.10
C VAL A 170 -9.35 -5.34 1.07
N LEU A 171 -9.87 -4.61 2.06
CA LEU A 171 -9.11 -4.23 3.26
C LEU A 171 -9.08 -5.34 4.32
N GLY A 172 -9.82 -6.44 4.13
CA GLY A 172 -9.98 -7.49 5.13
C GLY A 172 -10.59 -6.95 6.43
N THR A 173 -11.51 -5.99 6.33
CA THR A 173 -12.22 -5.39 7.48
C THR A 173 -13.68 -5.82 7.53
N GLU A 174 -14.06 -6.88 6.82
CA GLU A 174 -15.34 -7.52 7.08
C GLU A 174 -15.35 -7.96 8.56
N PRO A 175 -16.42 -7.65 9.31
CA PRO A 175 -16.59 -8.25 10.62
C PRO A 175 -16.58 -9.76 10.39
N GLU A 176 -15.59 -10.46 10.96
CA GLU A 176 -15.67 -11.90 11.11
C GLU A 176 -17.09 -12.21 11.60
N ASP A 177 -17.80 -13.04 10.87
CA ASP A 177 -19.18 -13.40 11.17
C ASP A 177 -19.17 -14.13 12.53
N LEU A 178 -19.24 -13.37 13.63
CA LEU A 178 -19.22 -13.85 15.02
C LEU A 178 -20.44 -14.74 15.33
N THR A 179 -21.34 -14.91 14.37
CA THR A 179 -22.49 -15.80 14.40
C THR A 179 -22.11 -17.30 14.37
N GLY A 180 -20.88 -17.66 13.97
CA GLY A 180 -20.44 -19.06 13.90
C GLY A 180 -20.03 -19.70 15.25
N HIS A 181 -19.68 -18.93 16.28
CA HIS A 181 -19.16 -19.48 17.54
C HIS A 181 -20.16 -19.60 18.69
N ALA A 182 -21.41 -19.16 18.51
CA ALA A 182 -22.43 -19.26 19.54
C ALA A 182 -23.12 -20.64 19.60
N THR A 183 -23.07 -21.43 18.52
CA THR A 183 -23.86 -22.67 18.41
C THR A 183 -23.12 -23.90 18.94
N GLU A 184 -21.78 -23.92 18.97
CA GLU A 184 -21.01 -25.10 19.42
C GLU A 184 -20.87 -25.22 20.95
N ARG A 185 -21.23 -24.18 21.74
CA ARG A 185 -21.18 -24.26 23.21
C ARG A 185 -22.47 -24.70 23.90
N SER A 186 -23.55 -24.92 23.15
CA SER A 186 -24.84 -25.33 23.74
C SER A 186 -25.12 -26.84 23.69
N GLU A 187 -24.26 -27.65 23.06
CA GLU A 187 -24.47 -29.11 22.94
C GLU A 187 -23.59 -29.96 23.88
N SER A 188 -22.86 -29.37 24.83
CA SER A 188 -22.07 -30.12 25.83
C SER A 188 -22.60 -29.98 27.27
N SER A 189 -23.91 -30.05 27.47
CA SER A 189 -24.52 -30.26 28.80
C SER A 189 -25.64 -31.27 28.75
#